data_AF-A0A453HFZ3-F1
#
_entry.id   AF-A0A453HFZ3-F1
#
_cell.length_a   1.000
_cell.length_b   1.000
_cell.length_c   1.000
_cell.angle_alpha   90.00
_cell.angle_beta   90.00
_cell.angle_gamma   90.00
#
_symmetry.space_group_name_H-M   'P 1'
#
loop_
_entity.id
_entity.type
_entity.pdbx_description
1 polymer ?
#
loop_
_entity_poly.entity_id
_entity_poly.type
_entity_poly.pdbx_seq_one_letter_code
_entity_poly.pdbx_strand_id
1 'polypeptide(L)'
;KLVFVEAVRKYSSFSEMLQTETISNVLPGISSIEEGVKVYRKFYTEEKENSYGVLAISVSKPQIQPYITMTELLAGLGYDGLGRLLGLANTSGTVPDGLPPPKSMLISSCMKLHKPTVKSCSLTDAARALAKHVHRSRDGWWGCLHGSDPKKNQISSEVIDRLLREGCWINIHLTQPNRPVFEIRVHEGYGARWSHDGLKI
;
A
#
# COMPACT_ATOMS: atom_id res chain seq x y z
N LYS A 1 -17.79 -17.28 -10.98
CA LYS A 1 -17.84 -17.22 -9.49
C LYS A 1 -17.24 -18.52 -8.98
N LEU A 2 -16.27 -18.44 -8.06
CA LEU A 2 -15.63 -19.61 -7.48
C LEU A 2 -16.62 -20.29 -6.50
N VAL A 3 -16.69 -21.62 -6.53
CA VAL A 3 -17.44 -22.45 -5.58
C VAL A 3 -16.60 -23.66 -5.23
N PHE A 4 -16.76 -24.18 -4.02
CA PHE A 4 -16.09 -25.41 -3.58
C PHE A 4 -17.11 -26.55 -3.56
N VAL A 5 -16.73 -27.69 -4.13
CA VAL A 5 -17.53 -28.92 -4.03
C VAL A 5 -17.31 -29.51 -2.64
N GLU A 6 -18.37 -29.64 -1.87
CA GLU A 6 -18.32 -30.21 -0.53
C GLU A 6 -18.66 -31.70 -0.55
N ALA A 7 -19.62 -32.09 -1.39
CA ALA A 7 -20.07 -33.47 -1.50
C ALA A 7 -20.69 -33.73 -2.87
N VAL A 8 -20.61 -34.99 -3.30
CA VAL A 8 -21.33 -35.52 -4.45
C VAL A 8 -22.09 -36.76 -4.00
N ARG A 9 -23.41 -36.78 -4.21
CA ARG A 9 -24.28 -37.87 -3.79
C ARG A 9 -25.11 -38.34 -4.97
N LYS A 10 -25.31 -39.66 -5.09
CA LYS A 10 -26.07 -40.28 -6.18
C LYS A 10 -27.42 -40.76 -5.69
N TYR A 11 -28.45 -40.51 -6.49
CA TYR A 11 -29.83 -40.89 -6.26
C TYR A 11 -30.38 -41.64 -7.47
N SER A 12 -31.41 -42.44 -7.23
CA SER A 12 -32.13 -43.16 -8.29
C SER A 12 -33.03 -42.24 -9.11
N SER A 13 -33.53 -41.15 -8.51
CA SER A 13 -34.45 -40.22 -9.17
C SER A 13 -34.33 -38.77 -8.66
N PHE A 14 -34.87 -37.82 -9.43
CA PHE A 14 -34.99 -36.41 -9.02
C PHE A 14 -35.92 -36.27 -7.81
N SER A 15 -36.97 -37.09 -7.72
CA SER A 15 -37.88 -37.07 -6.57
C SER A 15 -37.15 -37.44 -5.28
N GLU A 16 -36.37 -38.52 -5.30
CA GLU A 16 -35.57 -38.97 -4.14
C GLU A 16 -34.53 -37.92 -3.73
N MET A 17 -33.84 -37.34 -4.72
CA MET A 17 -32.86 -36.28 -4.48
C MET A 17 -33.52 -35.05 -3.81
N LEU A 18 -34.66 -34.58 -4.33
CA LEU A 18 -35.34 -33.39 -3.81
C LEU A 18 -35.93 -33.59 -2.40
N GLN A 19 -36.33 -34.83 -2.08
CA GLN A 19 -36.76 -35.20 -0.72
C GLN A 19 -35.58 -35.23 0.24
N THR A 20 -34.43 -35.78 -0.19
CA THR A 20 -33.26 -35.99 0.68
C THR A 20 -32.45 -34.70 0.90
N GLU A 21 -32.19 -33.93 -0.16
CA GLU A 21 -31.36 -32.72 -0.10
C GLU A 21 -32.12 -31.46 0.34
N THR A 22 -33.42 -31.59 0.65
CA THR A 22 -34.36 -30.50 0.91
C THR A 22 -34.55 -29.59 -0.31
N ILE A 23 -35.76 -29.60 -0.89
CA ILE A 23 -36.07 -28.86 -2.12
C ILE A 23 -35.65 -27.39 -2.11
N SER A 24 -35.74 -26.68 -0.99
CA SER A 24 -35.36 -25.26 -0.90
C SER A 24 -33.86 -25.00 -1.10
N ASN A 25 -33.01 -26.00 -0.83
CA ASN A 25 -31.56 -25.92 -1.07
C ASN A 25 -31.21 -26.15 -2.54
N VAL A 26 -32.05 -26.91 -3.26
CA VAL A 26 -31.82 -27.30 -4.65
C VAL A 26 -32.50 -26.35 -5.64
N LEU A 27 -33.78 -26.03 -5.38
CA LEU A 27 -34.63 -25.16 -6.20
C LEU A 27 -35.30 -24.08 -5.31
N PRO A 28 -34.60 -22.97 -5.01
CA PRO A 28 -35.14 -21.90 -4.20
C PRO A 28 -36.44 -21.33 -4.80
N GLY A 29 -37.48 -21.19 -3.97
CA GLY A 29 -38.79 -20.67 -4.38
C GLY A 29 -39.80 -21.73 -4.81
N ILE A 30 -39.42 -23.01 -4.83
CA ILE A 30 -40.33 -24.14 -5.09
C ILE A 30 -40.50 -24.96 -3.81
N SER A 31 -41.75 -25.27 -3.45
CA SER A 31 -42.09 -26.02 -2.23
C SER A 31 -42.63 -27.42 -2.50
N SER A 32 -43.08 -27.72 -3.72
CA SER A 32 -43.59 -29.05 -4.09
C SER A 32 -42.55 -29.87 -4.83
N ILE A 33 -42.38 -31.13 -4.44
CA ILE A 33 -41.48 -32.09 -5.11
C ILE A 33 -41.94 -32.34 -6.55
N GLU A 34 -43.24 -32.46 -6.77
CA GLU A 34 -43.84 -32.68 -8.09
C GLU A 34 -43.55 -31.51 -9.03
N GLU A 35 -43.65 -30.28 -8.52
CA GLU A 35 -43.26 -29.07 -9.27
C GLU A 35 -41.75 -29.04 -9.54
N GLY A 36 -40.93 -29.40 -8.55
CA GLY A 36 -39.48 -29.50 -8.70
C GLY A 36 -39.06 -30.52 -9.77
N VAL A 37 -39.68 -31.70 -9.82
CA VAL A 37 -39.44 -32.71 -10.86
C VAL A 37 -39.83 -32.16 -12.24
N LYS A 38 -40.95 -31.44 -12.36
CA LYS A 38 -41.36 -30.79 -13.62
C LYS A 38 -40.33 -29.78 -14.11
N VAL A 39 -39.57 -29.11 -13.23
CA VAL A 39 -38.46 -28.24 -13.63
C VAL A 39 -37.37 -29.05 -14.34
N TYR A 40 -36.94 -30.17 -13.77
CA TYR A 40 -35.91 -31.02 -14.38
C TYR A 40 -36.39 -31.69 -15.67
N ARG A 41 -37.68 -32.04 -15.78
CA ARG A 41 -38.28 -32.62 -17.00
C ARG A 41 -38.23 -31.72 -18.22
N LYS A 42 -38.02 -30.41 -18.05
CA LYS A 42 -37.77 -29.47 -19.16
C LYS A 42 -36.40 -29.71 -19.82
N PHE A 43 -35.48 -30.39 -19.14
CA PHE A 43 -34.09 -30.58 -19.58
C PHE A 43 -33.71 -32.05 -19.75
N TYR A 44 -34.27 -32.95 -18.92
CA TYR A 44 -33.88 -34.36 -18.88
C TYR A 44 -35.10 -35.27 -18.97
N THR A 45 -35.04 -36.24 -19.89
CA THR A 45 -36.09 -37.25 -20.05
C THR A 45 -36.00 -38.33 -18.98
N GLU A 46 -37.10 -39.05 -18.78
CA GLU A 46 -37.17 -40.15 -17.80
C GLU A 46 -36.23 -41.28 -18.14
N GLU A 47 -36.04 -41.58 -19.43
CA GLU A 47 -35.13 -42.64 -19.86
C GLU A 47 -33.69 -42.31 -19.46
N LYS A 48 -33.27 -41.04 -19.54
CA LYS A 48 -31.94 -40.61 -19.11
C LYS A 48 -31.77 -40.69 -17.60
N GLU A 49 -32.75 -40.25 -16.84
CA GLU A 49 -32.74 -40.40 -15.38
C GLU A 49 -32.65 -41.87 -14.98
N ASN A 50 -33.46 -42.74 -15.58
CA ASN A 50 -33.45 -44.18 -15.28
C ASN A 50 -32.14 -44.85 -15.69
N SER A 51 -31.50 -44.38 -16.76
CA SER A 51 -30.22 -44.95 -17.25
C SER A 51 -29.02 -44.55 -16.39
N TYR A 52 -28.99 -43.30 -15.91
CA TYR A 52 -27.79 -42.72 -15.28
C TYR A 52 -27.95 -42.44 -13.78
N GLY A 53 -29.18 -42.27 -13.31
CA GLY A 53 -29.52 -41.72 -12.00
C GLY A 53 -29.36 -40.20 -11.96
N VAL A 54 -29.34 -39.66 -10.74
CA VAL A 54 -29.20 -38.21 -10.47
C VAL A 54 -28.03 -37.98 -9.53
N LEU A 55 -27.23 -36.95 -9.80
CA LEU A 55 -26.15 -36.52 -8.90
C LEU A 55 -26.51 -35.17 -8.26
N ALA A 56 -26.58 -35.15 -6.93
CA ALA A 56 -26.58 -33.90 -6.17
C ALA A 56 -25.13 -33.50 -5.88
N ILE A 57 -24.78 -32.27 -6.26
CA ILE A 57 -23.47 -31.68 -6.00
C ILE A 57 -23.67 -30.56 -4.99
N SER A 58 -23.28 -30.80 -3.74
CA SER A 58 -23.30 -29.76 -2.70
C SER A 58 -22.13 -28.82 -2.94
N VAL A 59 -22.42 -27.53 -2.99
CA VAL A 59 -21.41 -26.49 -3.19
C VAL A 59 -21.54 -25.39 -2.14
N SER A 60 -20.40 -24.91 -1.66
CA SER A 60 -20.36 -23.70 -0.83
C SER A 60 -19.63 -22.57 -1.54
N LYS A 61 -20.00 -21.35 -1.13
CA LYS A 61 -19.22 -20.17 -1.51
C LYS A 61 -17.96 -20.13 -0.64
N PRO A 62 -16.81 -19.76 -1.22
CA PRO A 62 -15.65 -19.39 -0.42
C PRO A 62 -16.08 -18.37 0.63
N GLN A 63 -15.63 -18.54 1.87
CA GLN A 63 -15.69 -17.42 2.81
C GLN A 63 -14.90 -16.27 2.19
N ILE A 64 -15.48 -15.07 2.17
CA ILE A 64 -14.82 -13.87 1.66
C ILE A 64 -13.53 -13.71 2.45
N GLN A 65 -12.40 -13.96 1.80
CA GLN A 65 -11.12 -13.84 2.43
C GLN A 65 -10.74 -12.36 2.48
N PRO A 66 -10.20 -11.84 3.59
CA PRO A 66 -9.82 -10.44 3.71
C PRO A 66 -8.91 -9.92 2.59
N TYR A 67 -8.08 -10.80 1.99
CA TYR A 67 -7.21 -10.43 0.88
C TYR A 67 -7.99 -10.05 -0.39
N ILE A 68 -9.23 -10.52 -0.58
CA ILE A 68 -10.06 -10.17 -1.75
C ILE A 68 -10.42 -8.68 -1.66
N THR A 69 -10.98 -8.27 -0.51
CA THR A 69 -11.29 -6.86 -0.25
C THR A 69 -10.04 -5.99 -0.30
N MET A 70 -8.92 -6.47 0.27
CA MET A 70 -7.65 -5.74 0.20
C MET A 70 -7.17 -5.56 -1.25
N THR A 71 -7.25 -6.62 -2.08
CA THR A 71 -6.87 -6.56 -3.49
C THR A 71 -7.74 -5.57 -4.26
N GLU A 72 -9.06 -5.59 -4.03
CA GLU A 72 -10.00 -4.66 -4.65
C GLU A 72 -9.72 -3.21 -4.25
N LEU A 73 -9.41 -2.96 -2.97
CA LEU A 73 -9.03 -1.64 -2.47
C LEU A 73 -7.72 -1.15 -3.11
N LEU A 74 -6.68 -2.00 -3.13
CA LEU A 74 -5.39 -1.66 -3.73
C LEU A 74 -5.51 -1.42 -5.24
N ALA A 75 -6.30 -2.24 -5.94
CA ALA A 75 -6.57 -2.06 -7.36
C ALA A 75 -7.34 -0.76 -7.64
N GLY A 76 -8.31 -0.41 -6.78
CA GLY A 76 -9.06 0.85 -6.88
C GLY A 76 -8.22 2.09 -6.58
N LEU A 77 -7.26 2.00 -5.65
CA LEU A 77 -6.31 3.09 -5.35
C LEU A 77 -5.30 3.29 -6.49
N GLY A 78 -4.84 2.20 -7.12
CA GLY A 78 -3.74 2.24 -8.08
C GLY A 78 -2.43 2.76 -7.46
N TYR A 79 -1.41 2.95 -8.29
CA TYR A 79 -0.10 3.45 -7.83
C TYR A 79 -0.19 4.87 -7.22
N ASP A 80 -0.95 5.75 -7.86
CA ASP A 80 -1.08 7.14 -7.41
C ASP A 80 -1.83 7.27 -6.08
N GLY A 81 -2.95 6.55 -5.93
CA GLY A 81 -3.72 6.57 -4.68
C GLY A 81 -2.94 5.94 -3.54
N LEU A 82 -2.25 4.82 -3.79
CA LEU A 82 -1.38 4.18 -2.80
C LEU A 82 -0.22 5.09 -2.40
N GLY A 83 0.45 5.72 -3.36
CA GLY A 83 1.53 6.67 -3.10
C GLY A 83 1.07 7.83 -2.22
N ARG A 84 -0.07 8.44 -2.54
CA ARG A 84 -0.65 9.54 -1.72
C ARG A 84 -0.98 9.10 -0.30
N LEU A 85 -1.50 7.88 -0.11
CA LEU A 85 -1.78 7.31 1.22
C LEU A 85 -0.50 7.12 2.04
N LEU A 86 0.63 6.84 1.37
CA LEU A 86 1.96 6.74 1.98
C LEU A 86 2.65 8.11 2.13
N GLY A 87 1.97 9.22 1.82
CA GLY A 87 2.54 10.58 1.88
C GLY A 87 3.45 10.94 0.70
N LEU A 88 3.48 10.11 -0.36
CA LEU A 88 4.19 10.40 -1.60
C LEU A 88 3.36 11.34 -2.46
N ALA A 89 3.93 12.49 -2.76
CA ALA A 89 3.38 13.41 -3.73
C ALA A 89 3.71 12.95 -5.14
N ASN A 90 2.75 13.14 -6.05
CA ASN A 90 2.95 12.99 -7.49
C ASN A 90 2.67 14.35 -8.13
N THR A 91 3.73 15.00 -8.62
CA THR A 91 3.69 16.33 -9.24
C THR A 91 4.42 16.30 -10.58
N SER A 92 4.30 17.36 -11.38
CA SER A 92 5.11 17.51 -12.60
C SER A 92 6.61 17.38 -12.28
N GLY A 93 7.29 16.47 -12.96
CA GLY A 93 8.71 16.18 -12.74
C GLY A 93 8.98 15.09 -11.68
N THR A 94 7.95 14.53 -11.02
CA THR A 94 8.11 13.31 -10.21
C THR A 94 8.70 12.19 -11.06
N VAL A 95 9.70 11.51 -10.51
CA VAL A 95 10.34 10.35 -11.13
C VAL A 95 9.39 9.16 -10.97
N PRO A 96 8.96 8.51 -12.08
CA PRO A 96 8.15 7.30 -12.00
C PRO A 96 8.85 6.23 -11.16
N ASP A 97 8.10 5.52 -10.33
CA ASP A 97 8.59 4.47 -9.43
C ASP A 97 9.70 4.90 -8.45
N GLY A 98 9.92 6.21 -8.29
CA GLY A 98 10.87 6.76 -7.35
C GLY A 98 10.43 6.46 -5.91
N LEU A 99 11.27 5.76 -5.16
CA LEU A 99 11.03 5.45 -3.75
C LEU A 99 11.95 6.26 -2.83
N PRO A 100 11.47 6.66 -1.64
CA PRO A 100 12.31 7.29 -0.63
C PRO A 100 13.53 6.44 -0.26
N PRO A 101 14.73 7.03 -0.15
CA PRO A 101 15.88 6.32 0.40
C PRO A 101 15.64 5.88 1.84
N PRO A 102 16.35 4.84 2.33
CA PRO A 102 16.30 4.47 3.73
C PRO A 102 16.65 5.64 4.65
N LYS A 103 15.87 5.86 5.73
CA LYS A 103 16.13 6.94 6.69
C LYS A 103 17.55 6.89 7.27
N SER A 104 18.10 5.69 7.47
CA SER A 104 19.49 5.50 7.91
C SER A 104 20.52 6.07 6.92
N MET A 105 20.28 5.95 5.61
CA MET A 105 21.13 6.57 4.59
C MET A 105 21.06 8.10 4.66
N LEU A 106 19.84 8.65 4.77
CA LEU A 106 19.61 10.09 4.86
C LEU A 106 20.34 10.71 6.06
N ILE A 107 20.19 10.09 7.23
CA ILE A 107 20.82 10.52 8.49
C ILE A 107 22.34 10.37 8.40
N SER A 108 22.84 9.18 8.01
CA SER A 108 24.29 8.94 7.96
C SER A 108 24.98 9.86 6.96
N SER A 109 24.36 10.16 5.81
CA SER A 109 24.95 11.05 4.83
C SER A 109 25.05 12.50 5.31
N CYS A 110 24.03 13.02 6.01
CA CYS A 110 24.05 14.42 6.44
C CYS A 110 24.87 14.64 7.72
N MET A 111 25.09 13.58 8.52
CA MET A 111 25.95 13.60 9.70
C MET A 111 27.44 13.39 9.39
N LYS A 112 27.83 13.23 8.11
CA LYS A 112 29.24 13.26 7.71
C LYS A 112 29.85 14.64 7.92
N LEU A 113 31.16 14.65 8.16
CA LEU A 113 31.92 15.87 8.35
C LEU A 113 31.99 16.67 7.03
N HIS A 114 31.72 17.98 7.06
CA HIS A 114 31.62 18.82 5.86
C HIS A 114 32.93 18.94 5.08
N LYS A 115 34.06 18.99 5.81
CA LYS A 115 35.42 19.07 5.25
C LYS A 115 36.35 18.15 6.05
N PRO A 116 36.31 16.83 5.79
CA PRO A 116 37.03 15.86 6.61
C PRO A 116 38.56 15.98 6.52
N THR A 117 39.06 16.62 5.46
CA THR A 117 40.49 16.88 5.26
C THR A 117 41.01 18.07 6.07
N VAL A 118 40.13 18.88 6.67
CA VAL A 118 40.50 20.07 7.46
C VAL A 118 40.42 19.73 8.94
N LYS A 119 41.59 19.58 9.60
CA LYS A 119 41.69 19.13 11.01
C LYS A 119 40.89 19.98 12.01
N SER A 120 40.66 21.25 11.74
CA SER A 120 39.90 22.17 12.62
C SER A 120 38.40 22.19 12.34
N CYS A 121 37.92 21.55 11.27
CA CYS A 121 36.51 21.51 10.95
C CYS A 121 35.87 20.31 11.63
N SER A 122 34.93 20.55 12.54
CA SER A 122 34.14 19.49 13.19
C SER A 122 32.64 19.57 12.87
N LEU A 123 32.24 20.50 11.98
CA LEU A 123 30.86 20.66 11.52
C LEU A 123 30.44 19.58 10.52
N THR A 124 29.27 19.01 10.78
CA THR A 124 28.57 18.13 9.84
C THR A 124 28.01 18.91 8.65
N ASP A 125 27.71 18.20 7.58
CA ASP A 125 27.00 18.74 6.43
C ASP A 125 25.61 19.29 6.80
N ALA A 126 24.88 18.59 7.67
CA ALA A 126 23.60 19.04 8.19
C ALA A 126 23.73 20.38 8.94
N ALA A 127 24.69 20.52 9.84
CA ALA A 127 24.90 21.77 10.58
C ALA A 127 25.27 22.94 9.64
N ARG A 128 26.09 22.66 8.61
CA ARG A 128 26.44 23.66 7.62
C ARG A 128 25.24 24.09 6.77
N ALA A 129 24.36 23.16 6.39
CA ALA A 129 23.13 23.46 5.68
C ALA A 129 22.17 24.27 6.57
N LEU A 130 21.95 23.83 7.80
CA LEU A 130 21.08 24.50 8.77
C LEU A 130 21.48 25.95 9.01
N ALA A 131 22.79 26.24 9.09
CA ALA A 131 23.29 27.62 9.23
C ALA A 131 22.78 28.56 8.13
N LYS A 132 22.64 28.06 6.89
CA LYS A 132 22.11 28.84 5.77
C LYS A 132 20.61 29.08 5.91
N HIS A 133 19.87 28.11 6.45
CA HIS A 133 18.42 28.21 6.63
C HIS A 133 18.05 29.15 7.77
N VAL A 134 18.73 29.06 8.92
CA VAL A 134 18.53 29.97 10.07
C VAL A 134 18.75 31.44 9.68
N HIS A 135 19.70 31.74 8.79
CA HIS A 135 19.90 33.11 8.32
C HIS A 135 18.79 33.57 7.34
N ARG A 136 18.10 32.65 6.67
CA ARG A 136 17.11 32.96 5.62
C ARG A 136 15.67 33.01 6.12
N SER A 137 15.38 32.41 7.27
CA SER A 137 14.04 32.35 7.86
C SER A 137 14.07 32.99 9.25
N ARG A 138 13.14 33.92 9.49
CA ARG A 138 13.06 34.74 10.71
C ARG A 138 11.99 34.25 11.69
N ASP A 139 11.20 33.25 11.30
CA ASP A 139 10.14 32.63 12.10
C ASP A 139 10.67 31.72 13.22
N GLY A 140 11.98 31.43 13.22
CA GLY A 140 12.64 30.63 14.25
C GLY A 140 12.42 29.13 14.15
N TRP A 141 11.76 28.63 13.09
CA TRP A 141 11.46 27.20 12.95
C TRP A 141 12.73 26.33 12.90
N TRP A 142 13.78 26.83 12.24
CA TRP A 142 15.09 26.19 12.15
C TRP A 142 15.91 26.26 13.45
N GLY A 143 15.38 26.93 14.49
CA GLY A 143 16.04 27.13 15.77
C GLY A 143 17.20 28.15 15.72
N CYS A 144 17.97 28.18 16.79
CA CYS A 144 19.09 29.10 17.00
C CYS A 144 20.43 28.37 16.92
N LEU A 145 21.20 28.58 15.85
CA LEU A 145 22.47 27.88 15.62
C LEU A 145 23.68 28.60 16.26
N HIS A 146 23.76 28.58 17.59
CA HIS A 146 24.86 29.17 18.36
C HIS A 146 25.71 28.11 19.10
N GLY A 147 26.88 28.53 19.58
CA GLY A 147 27.78 27.70 20.39
C GLY A 147 28.83 26.93 19.59
N SER A 148 29.39 25.90 20.22
CA SER A 148 30.44 25.06 19.65
C SER A 148 29.95 24.18 18.50
N ASP A 149 30.86 23.71 17.65
CA ASP A 149 30.54 22.82 16.53
C ASP A 149 29.77 21.55 16.96
N PRO A 150 30.13 20.84 18.06
CA PRO A 150 29.33 19.73 18.56
C PRO A 150 27.89 20.12 18.88
N LYS A 151 27.67 21.31 19.47
CA LYS A 151 26.31 21.78 19.78
C LYS A 151 25.52 22.07 18.51
N LYS A 152 26.15 22.69 17.51
CA LYS A 152 25.52 22.94 16.19
C LYS A 152 25.17 21.64 15.47
N ASN A 153 26.04 20.63 15.55
CA ASN A 153 25.78 19.30 15.01
C ASN A 153 24.59 18.63 15.69
N GLN A 154 24.52 18.69 17.03
CA GLN A 154 23.38 18.17 17.78
C GLN A 154 22.06 18.83 17.33
N ILE A 155 22.01 20.17 17.30
CA ILE A 155 20.82 20.92 16.87
C ILE A 155 20.42 20.51 15.44
N SER A 156 21.39 20.38 14.54
CA SER A 156 21.10 19.95 13.17
C SER A 156 20.57 18.52 13.07
N SER A 157 21.03 17.62 13.94
CA SER A 157 20.52 16.25 14.04
C SER A 157 19.06 16.24 14.52
N GLU A 158 18.73 17.04 15.52
CA GLU A 158 17.36 17.19 16.03
C GLU A 158 16.40 17.74 14.95
N VAL A 159 16.85 18.69 14.13
CA VAL A 159 16.06 19.22 13.00
C VAL A 159 15.84 18.16 11.92
N ILE A 160 16.86 17.37 11.57
CA ILE A 160 16.72 16.29 10.59
C ILE A 160 15.79 15.19 11.12
N ASP A 161 15.92 14.79 12.39
CA ASP A 161 15.01 13.82 13.02
C ASP A 161 13.55 14.33 12.96
N ARG A 162 13.33 15.59 13.30
CA ARG A 162 12.01 16.22 13.20
C ARG A 162 11.44 16.14 11.79
N LEU A 163 12.22 16.53 10.77
CA LEU A 163 11.79 16.45 9.36
C LEU A 163 11.43 15.02 8.93
N LEU A 164 12.22 14.03 9.34
CA LEU A 164 12.00 12.62 8.99
C LEU A 164 10.84 11.97 9.77
N ARG A 165 10.50 12.50 10.94
CA ARG A 165 9.41 12.04 11.79
C ARG A 165 8.07 12.68 11.42
N GLU A 166 8.08 13.98 11.18
CA GLU A 166 6.87 14.80 10.97
C GLU A 166 6.59 15.11 9.48
N GLY A 167 7.46 14.65 8.57
CA GLY A 167 7.30 14.87 7.14
C GLY A 167 6.00 14.30 6.61
N CYS A 168 5.15 15.17 6.07
CA CYS A 168 3.82 14.83 5.55
C CYS A 168 3.74 14.95 4.02
N TRP A 169 4.81 15.45 3.39
CA TRP A 169 4.93 15.54 1.94
C TRP A 169 6.30 15.03 1.55
N ILE A 170 6.33 13.99 0.71
CA ILE A 170 7.55 13.33 0.25
C ILE A 170 7.51 13.23 -1.27
N ASN A 171 8.59 13.54 -1.96
CA ASN A 171 8.65 13.37 -3.41
C ASN A 171 10.06 13.05 -3.89
N ILE A 172 10.16 12.23 -4.94
CA ILE A 172 11.37 12.04 -5.72
C ILE A 172 11.12 12.69 -7.07
N HIS A 173 11.79 13.82 -7.34
CA HIS A 173 11.53 14.60 -8.54
C HIS A 173 12.81 15.17 -9.15
N LEU A 174 12.71 15.55 -10.41
CA LEU A 174 13.81 16.11 -11.17
C LEU A 174 13.99 17.61 -10.86
N THR A 175 15.20 17.99 -10.47
CA THR A 175 15.63 19.39 -10.34
C THR A 175 16.50 19.79 -11.52
N GLN A 176 16.56 21.07 -11.89
CA GLN A 176 17.46 21.52 -12.95
C GLN A 176 18.94 21.32 -12.55
N PRO A 177 19.82 20.74 -13.41
CA PRO A 177 19.62 20.30 -14.78
C PRO A 177 19.29 18.80 -14.89
N ASN A 178 18.05 18.44 -14.60
CA ASN A 178 17.49 17.08 -14.65
C ASN A 178 18.13 16.05 -13.70
N ARG A 179 18.49 16.46 -12.48
CA ARG A 179 18.99 15.55 -11.43
C ARG A 179 17.87 15.14 -10.48
N PRO A 180 17.65 13.83 -10.27
CA PRO A 180 16.63 13.36 -9.34
C PRO A 180 17.07 13.62 -7.89
N VAL A 181 16.18 14.24 -7.12
CA VAL A 181 16.36 14.52 -5.70
C VAL A 181 15.22 13.90 -4.91
N PHE A 182 15.54 13.46 -3.70
CA PHE A 182 14.56 13.16 -2.68
C PHE A 182 14.29 14.43 -1.88
N GLU A 183 13.03 14.80 -1.72
CA GLU A 183 12.60 15.94 -0.90
C GLU A 183 11.52 15.52 0.08
N ILE A 184 11.65 15.99 1.32
CA ILE A 184 10.66 15.82 2.38
C ILE A 184 10.32 17.17 2.97
N ARG A 185 9.03 17.38 3.27
CA ARG A 185 8.51 18.59 3.90
C ARG A 185 7.53 18.26 5.02
N VAL A 186 7.56 19.09 6.05
CA VAL A 186 6.53 19.13 7.10
C VAL A 186 5.37 20.02 6.67
N HIS A 187 4.27 19.98 7.43
CA HIS A 187 3.03 20.69 7.09
C HIS A 187 3.21 22.22 7.01
N GLU A 188 4.14 22.79 7.77
CA GLU A 188 4.47 24.22 7.73
C GLU A 188 5.31 24.60 6.48
N GLY A 189 5.69 23.64 5.64
CA GLY A 189 6.38 23.86 4.36
C GLY A 189 7.91 23.80 4.41
N TYR A 190 8.52 23.71 5.60
CA TYR A 190 9.96 23.47 5.77
C TYR A 190 10.35 22.07 5.31
N GLY A 191 11.56 21.92 4.79
CA GLY A 191 11.99 20.66 4.22
C GLY A 191 13.48 20.54 4.00
N ALA A 192 13.90 19.34 3.65
CA ALA A 192 15.27 19.02 3.29
C ALA A 192 15.31 18.20 2.02
N ARG A 193 16.46 18.26 1.35
CA ARG A 193 16.71 17.52 0.11
C ARG A 193 18.00 16.71 0.21
N TRP A 194 17.95 15.56 -0.45
CA TRP A 194 19.07 14.68 -0.72
C TRP A 194 19.04 14.33 -2.20
N SER A 195 20.09 13.71 -2.71
CA SER A 195 20.00 13.00 -3.99
C SER A 195 19.01 11.84 -3.86
N HIS A 196 18.53 11.33 -4.99
CA HIS A 196 17.60 10.20 -5.03
C HIS A 196 18.10 8.91 -4.36
N ASP A 197 19.42 8.75 -4.15
CA ASP A 197 20.06 7.65 -3.43
C ASP A 197 20.34 7.98 -1.96
N GLY A 198 19.91 9.15 -1.48
CA GLY A 198 19.99 9.57 -0.09
C GLY A 198 21.33 10.19 0.32
N LEU A 199 22.16 10.57 -0.65
CA LEU A 199 23.41 11.28 -0.40
C LEU A 199 23.18 12.80 -0.28
N LYS A 200 24.11 13.47 0.38
CA LYS A 200 24.10 14.93 0.55
C LYS A 200 24.36 15.61 -0.79
N ILE A 201 23.54 16.63 -1.10
CA ILE A 201 23.63 17.50 -2.28
C ILE A 201 24.11 18.91 -1.96
#